data_AF-A0A938W7R7-F1
#
_entry.id   AF-A0A938W7R7-F1
#
_cell.length_a   1.000
_cell.length_b   1.000
_cell.length_c   1.000
_cell.angle_alpha   90.00
_cell.angle_beta   90.00
_cell.angle_gamma   90.00
#
_symmetry.space_group_name_H-M   'P 1'
#
loop_
_entity.id
_entity.type
_entity.pdbx_description
1 polymer ?
#
loop_
_entity_poly.entity_id
_entity_poly.type
_entity_poly.pdbx_seq_one_letter_code
_entity_poly.pdbx_strand_id
1 'polypeptide(L)'
;MRILSPLRLPIPPCSQAPQGIPRLGTSILDSVKNSTAAVPLPGFLSSLSSTTLLVIGAYIALGGAYLVVVPLALMAWMAKRWTVMGKLERTGIYGLVFLFFPGLILFAPFVNLRLQGQGPQA
;
A
#
# COMPACT_ATOMS: atom_id res chain seq x y z
N MET A 1 30.43 -74.81 36.85
CA MET A 1 29.82 -74.33 35.60
C MET A 1 30.53 -73.01 35.27
N ARG A 2 31.63 -73.06 34.52
CA ARG A 2 31.68 -72.75 33.07
C ARG A 2 30.97 -71.41 32.75
N ILE A 3 31.76 -70.39 32.35
CA ILE A 3 31.78 -69.84 30.97
C ILE A 3 30.75 -68.68 30.85
N LEU A 4 31.05 -67.39 30.59
CA LEU A 4 32.10 -66.76 29.78
C LEU A 4 32.29 -65.25 30.11
N SER A 5 33.56 -64.85 30.00
CA SER A 5 34.10 -63.66 29.31
C SER A 5 33.72 -62.22 29.73
N PRO A 6 34.71 -61.47 30.24
CA PRO A 6 34.80 -60.01 30.17
C PRO A 6 35.64 -59.54 28.97
N LEU A 7 35.11 -58.70 28.05
CA LEU A 7 35.87 -57.77 27.18
C LEU A 7 34.97 -57.11 26.09
N ARG A 8 34.74 -55.79 26.19
CA ARG A 8 35.10 -54.76 25.18
C ARG A 8 34.31 -53.44 25.37
N LEU A 9 35.08 -52.38 25.62
CA LEU A 9 34.72 -50.96 25.58
C LEU A 9 34.09 -50.53 24.24
N PRO A 10 33.31 -49.44 24.24
CA PRO A 10 33.79 -48.24 23.55
C PRO A 10 34.17 -47.10 24.52
N ILE A 11 35.34 -46.52 24.25
CA ILE A 11 35.92 -45.35 24.88
C ILE A 11 35.30 -44.13 24.17
N PRO A 12 34.60 -43.20 24.85
CA PRO A 12 34.33 -41.90 24.26
C PRO A 12 35.60 -41.03 24.32
N PRO A 13 35.90 -40.24 23.27
CA PRO A 13 37.12 -39.45 23.16
C PRO A 13 37.18 -38.34 24.22
N CYS A 14 38.30 -38.23 24.93
CA CYS A 14 38.67 -36.97 25.58
C CYS A 14 39.27 -36.05 24.51
N SER A 15 38.60 -34.93 24.21
CA SER A 15 39.19 -33.79 23.50
C SER A 15 38.58 -32.47 23.96
N GLN A 16 39.43 -31.69 24.63
CA GLN A 16 39.62 -30.24 24.46
C GLN A 16 38.55 -29.25 25.00
N ALA A 17 38.84 -28.75 26.22
CA ALA A 17 39.09 -27.36 26.63
C ALA A 17 38.34 -26.14 26.00
N PRO A 18 38.19 -25.03 26.76
CA PRO A 18 37.23 -23.96 26.52
C PRO A 18 37.81 -22.84 25.64
N GLN A 19 37.01 -22.24 24.74
CA GLN A 19 37.16 -20.83 24.30
C GLN A 19 35.93 -20.37 23.51
N GLY A 20 35.41 -19.17 23.83
CA GLY A 20 35.10 -18.21 22.78
C GLY A 20 33.65 -17.70 22.60
N ILE A 21 33.38 -16.53 23.19
CA ILE A 21 32.74 -15.34 22.57
C ILE A 21 31.23 -15.44 22.21
N PRO A 22 30.36 -14.56 22.74
CA PRO A 22 28.97 -14.43 22.26
C PRO A 22 28.94 -13.83 20.84
N ARG A 23 28.47 -14.61 19.86
CA ARG A 23 28.23 -14.14 18.48
C ARG A 23 26.94 -13.32 18.41
N LEU A 24 27.05 -12.03 18.72
CA LEU A 24 26.04 -10.96 18.64
C LEU A 24 25.63 -10.60 17.18
N GLY A 25 25.64 -11.55 16.24
CA GLY A 25 25.81 -11.22 14.82
C GLY A 25 24.75 -11.68 13.82
N THR A 26 23.65 -12.33 14.21
CA THR A 26 22.72 -12.92 13.23
C THR A 26 21.29 -12.36 13.25
N SER A 27 20.88 -11.63 14.27
CA SER A 27 19.47 -11.20 14.41
C SER A 27 19.01 -10.16 13.38
N ILE A 28 19.91 -9.34 12.82
CA ILE A 28 19.52 -8.30 11.85
C ILE A 28 19.16 -8.89 10.49
N LEU A 29 19.85 -9.95 10.04
CA LEU A 29 19.60 -10.55 8.74
C LEU A 29 18.32 -11.41 8.72
N ASP A 30 17.99 -12.05 9.85
CA ASP A 30 16.76 -12.82 10.01
C ASP A 30 15.52 -11.91 10.19
N SER A 31 15.69 -10.73 10.79
CA SER A 31 14.60 -9.76 10.96
C SER A 31 14.15 -9.11 9.65
N VAL A 32 15.05 -8.89 8.69
CA VAL A 32 14.70 -8.33 7.37
C VAL A 32 13.94 -9.35 6.51
N LYS A 33 14.21 -10.65 6.68
CA LYS A 33 13.59 -11.72 5.88
C LYS A 33 12.15 -12.02 6.28
N ASN A 34 11.75 -11.67 7.51
CA ASN A 34 10.42 -11.96 8.06
C ASN A 34 9.40 -10.81 7.92
N SER A 35 9.78 -9.68 7.31
CA SER A 35 8.89 -8.52 7.10
C SER A 35 7.93 -8.69 5.92
N THR A 36 8.02 -9.79 5.17
CA THR A 36 7.01 -10.22 4.20
C THR A 36 5.97 -11.11 4.87
N ALA A 37 5.56 -10.78 6.10
CA ALA A 37 4.43 -11.41 6.73
C ALA A 37 3.17 -10.99 5.95
N ALA A 38 2.56 -11.94 5.24
CA ALA A 38 1.26 -11.75 4.62
C ALA A 38 0.29 -11.28 5.72
N VAL A 39 -0.12 -10.02 5.65
CA VAL A 39 -1.14 -9.49 6.55
C VAL A 39 -2.37 -10.37 6.37
N PRO A 40 -2.86 -11.06 7.41
CA PRO A 40 -4.04 -11.90 7.27
C PRO A 40 -5.20 -11.01 6.89
N LEU A 41 -5.76 -11.23 5.70
CA LEU A 41 -6.95 -10.50 5.29
C LEU A 41 -8.10 -10.83 6.26
N PRO A 42 -9.01 -9.86 6.52
CA PRO A 42 -10.23 -10.12 7.28
C PRO A 42 -10.93 -11.38 6.75
N GLY A 43 -11.37 -12.27 7.64
CA GLY A 43 -11.84 -13.61 7.26
C GLY A 43 -12.95 -13.63 6.19
N PHE A 44 -13.76 -12.58 6.13
CA PHE A 44 -14.75 -12.39 5.06
C PHE A 44 -14.11 -12.28 3.67
N LEU A 45 -13.05 -11.49 3.51
CA LEU A 45 -12.37 -11.33 2.22
C LEU A 45 -11.64 -12.60 1.79
N SER A 46 -11.14 -13.38 2.75
CA SER A 46 -10.50 -14.67 2.49
C SER A 46 -11.48 -15.76 2.04
N SER A 47 -12.78 -15.59 2.29
CA SER A 47 -13.83 -16.52 1.82
C SER A 47 -14.28 -16.26 0.38
N LEU A 48 -13.91 -15.11 -0.19
CA LEU A 48 -14.27 -14.72 -1.55
C LEU A 48 -13.29 -15.35 -2.55
N SER A 49 -13.82 -15.77 -3.71
CA SER A 49 -12.99 -16.23 -4.83
C SER A 49 -12.06 -15.13 -5.34
N SER A 50 -10.85 -15.49 -5.77
CA SER A 50 -9.86 -14.56 -6.33
C SER A 50 -10.41 -13.74 -7.50
N THR A 51 -11.25 -14.36 -8.34
CA THR A 51 -11.92 -13.65 -9.45
C THR A 51 -12.86 -12.57 -8.92
N THR A 52 -13.65 -12.87 -7.89
CA THR A 52 -14.56 -11.91 -7.26
C THR A 52 -13.79 -10.76 -6.61
N LEU A 53 -12.68 -11.04 -5.93
CA LEU A 53 -11.81 -10.01 -5.36
C LEU A 53 -11.25 -9.07 -6.42
N LEU A 54 -10.80 -9.61 -7.56
CA LEU A 54 -10.29 -8.80 -8.67
C LEU A 54 -11.37 -7.89 -9.24
N VAL A 55 -12.58 -8.43 -9.47
CA VAL A 55 -13.73 -7.67 -9.96
C VAL A 55 -14.11 -6.55 -8.99
N ILE A 56 -14.21 -6.85 -7.69
CA ILE A 56 -14.47 -5.83 -6.65
C ILE A 56 -13.38 -4.75 -6.67
N GLY A 57 -12.11 -5.14 -6.71
CA GLY A 57 -10.98 -4.22 -6.80
C GLY A 57 -11.07 -3.32 -8.03
N ALA A 58 -11.45 -3.87 -9.18
CA ALA A 58 -11.64 -3.12 -10.42
C ALA A 58 -12.79 -2.09 -10.29
N TYR A 59 -13.93 -2.48 -9.71
CA TYR A 59 -15.05 -1.54 -9.49
C TYR A 59 -14.71 -0.46 -8.46
N ILE A 60 -13.96 -0.78 -7.40
CA ILE A 60 -13.47 0.21 -6.44
C ILE A 60 -12.50 1.18 -7.12
N ALA A 61 -11.56 0.67 -7.92
CA ALA A 61 -10.62 1.51 -8.64
C ALA A 61 -11.34 2.42 -9.65
N LEU A 62 -12.30 1.88 -10.40
CA LEU A 62 -13.08 2.64 -11.37
C LEU A 62 -13.98 3.67 -10.68
N GLY A 63 -14.69 3.26 -9.63
CA GLY A 63 -15.55 4.13 -8.84
C GLY A 63 -14.76 5.22 -8.12
N GLY A 64 -13.60 4.89 -7.55
CA GLY A 64 -12.68 5.85 -6.95
C GLY A 64 -12.10 6.82 -7.97
N ALA A 65 -11.75 6.34 -9.17
CA ALA A 65 -11.33 7.21 -10.26
C ALA A 65 -12.45 8.18 -10.67
N TYR A 66 -13.67 7.68 -10.84
CA TYR A 66 -14.85 8.44 -11.25
C TYR A 66 -15.32 9.46 -10.20
N LEU A 67 -15.37 9.06 -8.93
CA LEU A 67 -15.91 9.89 -7.85
C LEU A 67 -14.86 10.79 -7.19
N VAL A 68 -13.58 10.45 -7.23
CA VAL A 68 -12.52 11.16 -6.48
C VAL A 68 -11.43 11.68 -7.39
N VAL A 69 -10.69 10.79 -8.06
CA VAL A 69 -9.43 11.17 -8.74
C VAL A 69 -9.68 12.14 -9.88
N VAL A 70 -10.60 11.81 -10.80
CA VAL A 70 -10.89 12.65 -11.97
C VAL A 70 -11.56 13.97 -11.58
N PRO A 71 -12.59 14.01 -10.69
CA PRO A 71 -13.18 15.26 -10.21
C PRO A 71 -12.16 16.23 -9.59
N LEU A 72 -11.25 15.73 -8.74
CA LEU A 72 -10.23 16.57 -8.11
C LEU A 72 -9.21 17.10 -9.12
N ALA A 73 -8.76 16.25 -10.05
CA ALA A 73 -7.87 16.67 -11.13
C ALA A 73 -8.53 17.73 -12.04
N LEU A 74 -9.82 17.55 -12.37
CA LEU A 74 -10.60 18.49 -13.17
C LEU A 74 -10.75 19.84 -12.45
N MET A 75 -11.08 19.83 -11.15
CA MET A 75 -11.17 21.06 -10.34
C MET A 75 -9.84 21.81 -10.30
N ALA A 76 -8.72 21.11 -10.05
CA ALA A 76 -7.40 21.73 -10.02
C ALA A 76 -7.00 22.32 -11.38
N TRP A 77 -7.32 21.62 -12.47
CA TRP A 77 -7.03 22.06 -13.82
C TRP A 77 -7.87 23.29 -14.20
N MET A 78 -9.17 23.28 -13.90
CA MET A 78 -10.06 24.42 -14.15
C MET A 78 -9.62 25.64 -13.36
N ALA A 79 -9.26 25.48 -12.08
CA ALA A 79 -8.79 26.58 -11.23
C ALA A 79 -7.60 27.34 -11.85
N LYS A 80 -6.70 26.64 -12.56
CA LYS A 80 -5.51 27.25 -13.17
C LYS A 80 -5.81 28.02 -14.46
N ARG A 81 -6.77 27.56 -15.27
CA ARG A 81 -6.89 27.97 -16.68
C ARG A 81 -8.23 28.59 -17.06
N TRP A 82 -9.20 28.64 -16.16
CA TRP A 82 -10.60 29.01 -16.49
C TRP A 82 -10.76 30.31 -17.28
N THR A 83 -9.92 31.31 -17.02
CA THR A 83 -9.95 32.63 -17.67
C THR A 83 -9.29 32.66 -19.06
N VAL A 84 -8.48 31.65 -19.39
CA VAL A 84 -7.64 31.61 -20.60
C VAL A 84 -8.09 30.53 -21.61
N MET A 85 -9.11 29.72 -21.27
CA MET A 85 -9.57 28.61 -22.10
C MET A 85 -10.20 29.05 -23.44
N GLY A 86 -9.79 28.37 -24.51
CA GLY A 86 -10.39 28.52 -25.84
C GLY A 86 -11.80 27.93 -25.94
N LYS A 87 -12.50 28.18 -27.07
CA LYS A 87 -13.90 27.78 -27.27
C LYS A 87 -14.11 26.25 -27.25
N LEU A 88 -13.25 25.48 -27.92
CA LEU A 88 -13.35 24.01 -27.96
C LEU A 88 -13.01 23.38 -26.59
N GLU A 89 -11.95 23.88 -25.96
CA GLU A 89 -11.52 23.45 -24.62
C GLU A 89 -12.65 23.66 -23.60
N ARG A 90 -13.27 24.85 -23.61
CA ARG A 90 -14.40 25.16 -22.72
C ARG A 90 -15.59 24.24 -22.94
N THR A 91 -15.95 23.92 -24.19
CA THR A 91 -17.03 22.97 -24.49
C THR A 91 -16.73 21.56 -23.98
N GLY A 92 -15.51 21.05 -24.21
CA GLY A 92 -15.11 19.74 -23.71
C GLY A 92 -15.16 19.64 -22.19
N ILE A 93 -14.75 20.71 -21.51
CA ILE A 93 -14.73 20.79 -20.05
C ILE A 93 -16.14 20.85 -19.46
N TYR A 94 -17.08 21.55 -20.09
CA TYR A 94 -18.49 21.50 -19.67
C TYR A 94 -19.06 20.08 -19.81
N GLY A 95 -18.71 19.35 -20.87
CA GLY A 95 -19.07 17.94 -21.01
C GLY A 95 -18.48 17.06 -19.89
N LEU A 96 -17.19 17.26 -19.57
CA LEU A 96 -16.51 16.54 -18.49
C LEU A 96 -17.11 16.86 -17.11
N VAL A 97 -17.43 18.13 -16.84
CA VAL A 97 -18.10 18.54 -15.60
C VAL A 97 -19.45 17.85 -15.47
N PHE A 98 -20.21 17.70 -16.56
CA PHE A 98 -21.49 16.99 -16.53
C PHE A 98 -21.31 15.47 -16.30
N LEU A 99 -20.33 14.86 -16.97
CA LEU A 99 -20.01 13.43 -16.81
C LEU A 99 -19.58 13.08 -15.37
N PHE A 100 -18.77 13.94 -14.75
CA PHE A 100 -18.20 13.75 -13.41
C PHE A 100 -18.89 14.59 -12.32
N PHE A 101 -20.04 15.19 -12.63
CA PHE A 101 -20.84 16.00 -11.72
C PHE A 101 -21.08 15.35 -10.34
N PRO A 102 -21.47 14.05 -10.24
CA PRO A 102 -21.73 13.45 -8.94
C PRO A 102 -20.47 13.38 -8.06
N GLY A 103 -19.27 13.29 -8.66
CA GLY A 103 -18.02 13.38 -7.90
C GLY A 103 -17.68 14.81 -7.48
N LEU A 104 -17.91 15.79 -8.37
CA LEU A 104 -17.62 17.20 -8.09
C LEU A 104 -18.43 17.74 -6.90
N ILE A 105 -19.71 17.36 -6.78
CA ILE A 105 -20.57 17.85 -5.70
C ILE A 105 -20.18 17.30 -4.32
N LEU A 106 -19.52 16.14 -4.24
CA LEU A 106 -18.98 15.61 -2.98
C LEU A 106 -17.88 16.51 -2.41
N PHE A 107 -17.10 17.17 -3.26
CA PHE A 107 -16.00 18.05 -2.84
C PHE A 107 -16.39 19.53 -2.73
N ALA A 108 -17.53 19.92 -3.29
CA ALA A 108 -18.03 21.29 -3.25
C ALA A 108 -18.01 21.97 -1.86
N PRO A 109 -18.40 21.31 -0.74
CA PRO A 109 -18.38 21.96 0.56
C PRO A 109 -16.97 22.17 1.14
N PHE A 110 -15.95 21.46 0.63
CA PHE A 110 -14.60 21.47 1.19
C PHE A 110 -13.64 22.40 0.41
N VAL A 111 -13.93 22.66 -0.86
CA VAL A 111 -13.01 23.37 -1.75
C VAL A 111 -13.37 24.85 -1.82
N ASN A 112 -12.42 25.73 -1.46
CA ASN A 112 -12.58 27.18 -1.51
C ASN A 112 -11.69 27.80 -2.61
N LEU A 113 -12.24 28.02 -3.81
CA LEU A 113 -11.51 28.59 -4.95
C LEU A 113 -11.62 30.12 -5.05
N ARG A 114 -11.57 30.82 -3.91
CA ARG A 114 -11.52 32.30 -3.91
C ARG A 114 -10.17 32.77 -4.45
N LEU A 115 -10.16 33.90 -5.16
CA LEU A 115 -8.93 34.60 -5.49
C LEU A 115 -8.18 34.94 -4.21
N GLN A 116 -7.04 34.29 -4.00
CA GLN A 116 -6.11 34.62 -2.93
C GLN A 116 -5.25 35.79 -3.41
N GLY A 117 -5.22 36.91 -2.68
CA GLY A 117 -4.22 37.97 -2.92
C GLY A 117 -4.69 39.32 -3.49
N GLN A 118 -5.96 39.72 -3.31
CA GLN A 118 -6.37 41.12 -3.52
C GLN A 118 -6.21 41.98 -2.25
N GLY A 119 -5.16 41.74 -1.47
CA GLY A 119 -4.80 42.63 -0.36
C GLY A 119 -4.13 43.90 -0.89
N PRO A 120 -4.26 45.06 -0.22
CA PRO A 120 -3.51 46.25 -0.60
C PRO A 120 -2.02 45.92 -0.62
N GLN A 121 -1.39 46.08 -1.79
CA GLN A 121 0.06 46.07 -1.89
C GLN A 121 0.53 47.43 -1.33
N ALA A 122 1.04 47.42 -0.10
CA ALA A 122 1.68 48.57 0.53
C ALA A 122 3.17 48.59 0.20
#